data_AF-V4NZT5-F1
#
_entry.id   AF-V4NZT5-F1
#
_cell.length_a   1.000
_cell.length_b   1.000
_cell.length_c   1.000
_cell.angle_alpha   90.00
_cell.angle_beta   90.00
_cell.angle_gamma   90.00
#
_symmetry.space_group_name_H-M   'P 1'
#
loop_
_entity.id
_entity.type
_entity.pdbx_description
1 polymer ?
#
loop_
_entity_poly.entity_id
_entity_poly.type
_entity_poly.pdbx_seq_one_letter_code
_entity_poly.pdbx_strand_id
1 'polypeptide(L)'
;MTDAHVRLWGKDIGAVSWLNDRQIGVFQYEPDFLASGIQLAPITMPLVAEPYEFPSLPRDAFKGLPGLLADSLPDKFGNALIDAWLAQQSRSAASFNPVERLCYIGTRGMGALEFHPVIAQGQKGSRAVEIDSLVTLANLVLNNRERLSGVLTGADDHETLQDILRVGTSAGGARAKAVLAWHPQTGEFRSGQIKAGEGFTYWLMKFDGISNNKDKELADPQGFGRIEYSFYLLAKAAGIDMTETRLHLEGGRAHFMTQRFDRTASGQKVHMQSLAAMRHFDFNAAGAYSYEQAVETIRMLALPQYDIEQQFRRSVFNILIRNQDDHVKNIAFLMNRKGQWRLSPAFDVCYAYNPSGDWTSMHQMSLNGKRDGFELSDLLDFGEFCGLKRPAAEKLIRELHDVVETWSDLADHAGVDDLTIQRIHSTMRRELVLPSFPERASRKGQAAVSFTVSVRDADGKAVGGADLVLQADNGTALRGTTDALGACEISVPTKGPFTLLIAHPAYPGTIVDKVDPNVPVSIVVRGEPNTGSLIVHSNGTIPGLTGRLNPILDTSNRTYLHADNIAINNGKPQPTPFKVGEPIELEDASGEQMRVTVRHIASRVSLLDYVRLEGN
;
A
#
# COMPACT_ATOMS: atom_id res chain seq x y z
N MET A 1 35.23 -16.15 -21.57
CA MET A 1 33.87 -15.71 -21.95
C MET A 1 32.91 -16.47 -21.05
N THR A 2 31.92 -15.81 -20.47
CA THR A 2 30.85 -16.48 -19.71
C THR A 2 29.59 -16.35 -20.53
N ASP A 3 28.95 -17.47 -20.82
CA ASP A 3 27.79 -17.51 -21.71
C ASP A 3 26.58 -18.10 -20.96
N ALA A 4 25.41 -17.52 -21.22
CA ALA A 4 24.14 -18.00 -20.68
C ALA A 4 23.06 -18.05 -21.77
N HIS A 5 22.35 -19.17 -21.87
CA HIS A 5 21.08 -19.24 -22.57
C HIS A 5 20.02 -18.44 -21.82
N VAL A 6 19.25 -17.67 -22.56
CA VAL A 6 18.07 -16.96 -22.07
C VAL A 6 16.85 -17.72 -22.54
N ARG A 7 15.97 -18.07 -21.61
CA ARG A 7 14.72 -18.80 -21.87
C ARG A 7 13.50 -17.96 -21.55
N LEU A 8 12.45 -18.17 -22.32
CA LEU A 8 11.12 -17.64 -22.07
C LEU A 8 10.10 -18.77 -22.20
N TRP A 9 9.32 -18.99 -21.14
CA TRP A 9 8.27 -20.02 -21.10
C TRP A 9 8.74 -21.43 -21.49
N GLY A 10 9.98 -21.78 -21.12
CA GLY A 10 10.59 -23.08 -21.39
C GLY A 10 11.21 -23.25 -22.78
N LYS A 11 11.28 -22.19 -23.59
CA LYS A 11 11.99 -22.19 -24.88
C LYS A 11 13.22 -21.29 -24.82
N ASP A 12 14.31 -21.72 -25.44
CA ASP A 12 15.48 -20.88 -25.68
C ASP A 12 15.10 -19.76 -26.66
N ILE A 13 15.39 -18.52 -26.28
CA ILE A 13 15.07 -17.32 -27.08
C ILE A 13 16.31 -16.60 -27.58
N GLY A 14 17.47 -16.90 -26.99
CA GLY A 14 18.72 -16.23 -27.27
C GLY A 14 19.81 -16.64 -26.29
N ALA A 15 20.98 -16.06 -26.44
CA ALA A 15 22.10 -16.21 -25.53
C ALA A 15 22.73 -14.85 -25.22
N VAL A 16 23.31 -14.73 -24.03
CA VAL A 16 24.13 -13.59 -23.63
C VAL A 16 25.55 -14.03 -23.29
N SER A 17 26.53 -13.32 -23.85
CA SER A 17 27.96 -13.53 -23.64
C SER A 17 28.58 -12.34 -22.93
N TRP A 18 29.31 -12.60 -21.85
CA TRP A 18 30.09 -11.59 -21.14
C TRP A 18 31.49 -11.44 -21.74
N LEU A 19 31.79 -10.24 -22.23
CA LEU A 19 33.10 -9.85 -22.75
C LEU A 19 33.91 -9.17 -21.65
N ASN A 20 34.93 -9.86 -21.12
CA ASN A 20 35.72 -9.40 -19.97
C ASN A 20 36.59 -8.17 -20.27
N ASP A 21 37.10 -8.04 -21.49
CA ASP A 21 37.93 -6.92 -21.93
C ASP A 21 37.13 -5.61 -21.97
N ARG A 22 35.89 -5.67 -22.47
CA ARG A 22 35.00 -4.52 -22.60
C ARG A 22 34.10 -4.31 -21.38
N GLN A 23 33.94 -5.35 -20.55
CA GLN A 23 33.02 -5.40 -19.41
C GLN A 23 31.56 -5.12 -19.84
N ILE A 24 31.11 -5.82 -20.87
CA ILE A 24 29.74 -5.72 -21.41
C ILE A 24 29.16 -7.10 -21.71
N GLY A 25 27.83 -7.21 -21.62
CA GLY A 25 27.07 -8.34 -22.11
C GLY A 25 26.59 -8.09 -23.54
N VAL A 26 26.82 -9.07 -24.41
CA VAL A 26 26.33 -9.09 -25.79
C VAL A 26 25.24 -10.13 -25.88
N PHE A 27 24.03 -9.73 -26.25
CA PHE A 27 22.88 -10.62 -26.37
C PHE A 27 22.51 -10.85 -27.82
N GLN A 28 22.19 -12.09 -28.20
CA GLN A 28 21.70 -12.41 -29.54
C GLN A 28 20.46 -13.30 -29.45
N TYR A 29 19.45 -13.00 -30.27
CA TYR A 29 18.26 -13.83 -30.40
C TYR A 29 18.57 -15.14 -31.15
N GLU A 30 17.90 -16.21 -30.76
CA GLU A 30 17.93 -17.47 -31.52
C GLU A 30 17.17 -17.31 -32.85
N PRO A 31 17.67 -17.87 -33.97
CA PRO A 31 17.01 -17.78 -35.27
C PRO A 31 15.55 -18.26 -35.26
N ASP A 32 15.26 -19.35 -34.55
CA ASP A 32 13.91 -19.90 -34.41
C ASP A 32 12.98 -18.96 -33.64
N PHE A 33 13.52 -18.17 -32.70
CA PHE A 33 12.74 -17.21 -31.94
C PHE A 33 12.41 -15.96 -32.77
N LEU A 34 13.31 -15.53 -33.66
CA LEU A 34 13.03 -14.42 -34.60
C LEU A 34 11.80 -14.70 -35.45
N ALA A 35 11.61 -15.95 -35.88
CA ALA A 35 10.44 -16.37 -36.65
C ALA A 35 9.11 -16.27 -35.87
N SER A 36 9.15 -16.16 -34.53
CA SER A 36 7.94 -16.05 -33.70
C SER A 36 7.22 -14.72 -33.83
N GLY A 37 7.93 -13.64 -34.19
CA GLY A 37 7.40 -12.27 -34.20
C GLY A 37 7.13 -11.67 -32.80
N ILE A 38 7.46 -12.37 -31.71
CA ILE A 38 7.21 -11.90 -30.34
C ILE A 38 8.28 -10.88 -29.91
N GLN A 39 7.88 -9.61 -29.78
CA GLN A 39 8.78 -8.52 -29.40
C GLN A 39 8.95 -8.41 -27.87
N LEU A 40 10.11 -8.84 -27.34
CA LEU A 40 10.38 -8.85 -25.89
C LEU A 40 10.78 -7.50 -25.29
N ALA A 41 11.37 -6.64 -26.12
CA ALA A 41 11.79 -5.28 -25.79
C ALA A 41 11.69 -4.41 -27.06
N PRO A 42 10.48 -4.20 -27.61
CA PRO A 42 10.27 -3.63 -28.95
C PRO A 42 10.94 -2.27 -29.19
N ILE A 43 11.19 -1.50 -28.13
CA ILE A 43 11.76 -0.15 -28.23
C ILE A 43 13.29 -0.18 -28.31
N THR A 44 13.95 -1.04 -27.54
CA THR A 44 15.42 -1.04 -27.40
C THR A 44 16.09 -2.23 -28.07
N MET A 45 15.40 -3.36 -28.19
CA MET A 45 15.90 -4.60 -28.79
C MET A 45 14.81 -5.25 -29.66
N PRO A 46 14.46 -4.67 -30.83
CA PRO A 46 13.55 -5.30 -31.77
C PRO A 46 14.08 -6.68 -32.24
N LEU A 47 13.21 -7.52 -32.78
CA LEU A 47 13.63 -8.83 -33.30
C LEU A 47 14.49 -8.70 -34.57
N VAL A 48 15.81 -8.71 -34.40
CA VAL A 48 16.82 -8.75 -35.49
C VAL A 48 17.86 -9.84 -35.22
N ALA A 49 18.56 -10.29 -36.26
CA ALA A 49 19.53 -11.37 -36.16
C ALA A 49 20.87 -10.94 -35.57
N GLU A 50 21.19 -9.66 -35.69
CA GLU A 50 22.42 -9.05 -35.21
C GLU A 50 22.47 -9.04 -33.67
N PRO A 51 23.68 -9.17 -33.09
CA PRO A 51 23.85 -9.09 -31.65
C PRO A 51 23.60 -7.66 -31.13
N TYR A 52 23.00 -7.59 -29.95
CA TYR A 52 22.77 -6.39 -29.18
C TYR A 52 23.85 -6.18 -28.13
N GLU A 53 24.46 -5.01 -28.16
CA GLU A 53 25.34 -4.50 -27.11
C GLU A 53 25.07 -3.03 -26.86
N PHE A 54 25.22 -2.60 -25.60
CA PHE A 54 24.94 -1.22 -25.21
C PHE A 54 26.06 -0.66 -24.33
N PRO A 55 27.27 -0.43 -24.90
CA PRO A 55 28.43 0.01 -24.13
C PRO A 55 28.25 1.40 -23.49
N SER A 56 27.31 2.20 -23.98
CA SER A 56 27.02 3.55 -23.46
C SER A 56 26.04 3.56 -22.28
N LEU A 57 25.45 2.42 -21.89
CA LEU A 57 24.54 2.41 -20.73
C LEU A 57 25.30 2.65 -19.42
N PRO A 58 24.71 3.42 -18.48
CA PRO A 58 25.30 3.62 -17.17
C PRO A 58 25.57 2.29 -16.46
N ARG A 59 26.85 2.05 -16.14
CA ARG A 59 27.29 0.79 -15.53
C ARG A 59 26.65 0.55 -14.18
N ASP A 60 26.35 1.59 -13.41
CA ASP A 60 25.76 1.42 -12.09
C ASP A 60 24.32 0.94 -12.13
N ALA A 61 23.55 1.35 -13.15
CA ALA A 61 22.19 0.89 -13.34
C ALA A 61 22.08 -0.47 -14.04
N PHE A 62 22.84 -0.66 -15.12
CA PHE A 62 22.66 -1.79 -16.03
C PHE A 62 23.73 -2.87 -15.89
N LYS A 63 24.81 -2.58 -15.16
CA LYS A 63 25.96 -3.49 -14.97
C LYS A 63 26.51 -4.01 -16.29
N GLY A 64 26.53 -3.18 -17.33
CA GLY A 64 27.04 -3.55 -18.66
C GLY A 64 26.15 -4.52 -19.44
N LEU A 65 24.95 -4.84 -18.97
CA LEU A 65 23.98 -5.67 -19.70
C LEU A 65 22.97 -4.81 -20.47
N PRO A 66 22.34 -5.36 -21.53
CA PRO A 66 21.11 -4.80 -22.08
C PRO A 66 20.02 -4.68 -21.02
N GLY A 67 19.17 -3.65 -21.11
CA GLY A 67 18.12 -3.39 -20.11
C GLY A 67 17.17 -4.56 -19.88
N LEU A 68 16.79 -5.28 -20.95
CA LEU A 68 15.98 -6.50 -20.89
C LEU A 68 16.53 -7.53 -19.89
N LEU A 69 17.85 -7.67 -19.82
CA LEU A 69 18.50 -8.67 -18.95
C LEU A 69 18.85 -8.06 -17.59
N ALA A 70 19.32 -6.81 -17.57
CA ALA A 70 19.68 -6.09 -16.34
C ALA A 70 18.50 -6.01 -15.35
N ASP A 71 17.27 -5.93 -15.84
CA ASP A 71 16.06 -5.88 -14.99
C ASP A 71 15.86 -7.13 -14.13
N SER A 72 16.46 -8.26 -14.54
CA SER A 72 16.42 -9.52 -13.81
C SER A 72 17.53 -9.65 -12.76
N LEU A 73 18.45 -8.69 -12.69
CA LEU A 73 19.53 -8.73 -11.71
C LEU A 73 18.99 -8.57 -10.28
N PRO A 74 19.64 -9.22 -9.29
CA PRO A 74 19.30 -9.04 -7.89
C PRO A 74 19.57 -7.60 -7.44
N ASP A 75 18.87 -7.20 -6.41
CA ASP A 75 19.06 -5.95 -5.69
C ASP A 75 20.27 -5.99 -4.73
N LYS A 76 20.43 -4.93 -3.92
CA LYS A 76 21.51 -4.83 -2.93
C LYS A 76 21.54 -6.02 -1.97
N PHE A 77 20.39 -6.46 -1.45
CA PHE A 77 20.34 -7.60 -0.54
C PHE A 77 20.75 -8.91 -1.23
N GLY A 78 20.19 -9.20 -2.41
CA GLY A 78 20.58 -10.36 -3.20
C GLY A 78 22.06 -10.36 -3.57
N ASN A 79 22.62 -9.18 -3.88
CA ASN A 79 24.06 -9.03 -4.12
C ASN A 79 24.88 -9.33 -2.86
N ALA A 80 24.48 -8.86 -1.68
CA ALA A 80 25.18 -9.15 -0.44
C ALA A 80 25.20 -10.66 -0.10
N LEU A 81 24.11 -11.38 -0.38
CA LEU A 81 24.05 -12.84 -0.19
C LEU A 81 25.00 -13.57 -1.14
N ILE A 82 25.04 -13.14 -2.41
CA ILE A 82 25.98 -13.67 -3.42
C ILE A 82 27.42 -13.40 -2.98
N ASP A 83 27.72 -12.19 -2.53
CA ASP A 83 29.07 -11.78 -2.15
C ASP A 83 29.55 -12.53 -0.89
N ALA A 84 28.67 -12.75 0.09
CA ALA A 84 28.96 -13.58 1.27
C ALA A 84 29.27 -15.04 0.89
N TRP A 85 28.55 -15.60 -0.08
CA TRP A 85 28.85 -16.94 -0.60
C TRP A 85 30.17 -16.99 -1.36
N LEU A 86 30.46 -16.00 -2.21
CA LEU A 86 31.73 -15.94 -2.94
C LEU A 86 32.92 -15.91 -1.98
N ALA A 87 32.81 -15.16 -0.87
CA ALA A 87 33.83 -15.11 0.17
C ALA A 87 34.08 -16.49 0.81
N GLN A 88 33.05 -17.30 1.04
CA GLN A 88 33.19 -18.68 1.55
C GLN A 88 33.90 -19.61 0.57
N GLN A 89 33.79 -19.34 -0.73
CA GLN A 89 34.46 -20.09 -1.80
C GLN A 89 35.86 -19.54 -2.13
N SER A 90 36.39 -18.62 -1.30
CA SER A 90 37.65 -17.89 -1.59
C SER A 90 37.64 -17.16 -2.94
N ARG A 91 36.46 -16.79 -3.46
CA ARG A 91 36.30 -15.98 -4.68
C ARG A 91 36.03 -14.53 -4.31
N SER A 92 36.59 -13.58 -5.06
CA SER A 92 36.29 -12.16 -4.84
C SER A 92 34.94 -11.79 -5.46
N ALA A 93 34.20 -10.88 -4.84
CA ALA A 93 32.94 -10.35 -5.38
C ALA A 93 33.12 -9.72 -6.79
N ALA A 94 34.27 -9.10 -7.03
CA ALA A 94 34.63 -8.51 -8.33
C ALA A 94 34.86 -9.56 -9.43
N SER A 95 35.11 -10.83 -9.06
CA SER A 95 35.25 -11.93 -10.02
C SER A 95 33.91 -12.45 -10.55
N PHE A 96 32.78 -12.03 -9.97
CA PHE A 96 31.45 -12.53 -10.30
C PHE A 96 30.70 -11.57 -11.20
N ASN A 97 30.74 -11.88 -12.50
CA ASN A 97 30.26 -10.98 -13.53
C ASN A 97 28.71 -11.01 -13.64
N PRO A 98 28.12 -10.00 -14.30
CA PRO A 98 26.67 -9.86 -14.42
C PRO A 98 25.96 -11.05 -15.07
N VAL A 99 26.59 -11.76 -16.03
CA VAL A 99 26.00 -12.97 -16.63
C VAL A 99 26.03 -14.15 -15.65
N GLU A 100 27.08 -14.30 -14.85
CA GLU A 100 27.09 -15.29 -13.76
C GLU A 100 26.00 -14.97 -12.71
N ARG A 101 25.74 -13.68 -12.44
CA ARG A 101 24.63 -13.25 -11.57
C ARG A 101 23.27 -13.64 -12.14
N LEU A 102 23.06 -13.50 -13.45
CA LEU A 102 21.85 -13.97 -14.12
C LEU A 102 21.69 -15.50 -13.98
N CYS A 103 22.75 -16.27 -14.25
CA CYS A 103 22.74 -17.72 -14.08
C CYS A 103 22.46 -18.13 -12.63
N TYR A 104 22.97 -17.37 -11.66
CA TYR A 104 22.61 -17.59 -10.25
C TYR A 104 21.11 -17.39 -10.05
N ILE A 105 20.52 -16.30 -10.52
CA ILE A 105 19.06 -16.08 -10.44
C ILE A 105 18.30 -17.26 -11.07
N GLY A 106 18.77 -17.72 -12.23
CA GLY A 106 18.24 -18.91 -12.89
C GLY A 106 16.78 -18.74 -13.27
N THR A 107 15.92 -19.56 -12.66
CA THR A 107 14.47 -19.53 -12.89
C THR A 107 13.70 -18.65 -11.89
N ARG A 108 14.38 -17.95 -10.99
CA ARG A 108 13.78 -17.32 -9.80
C ARG A 108 13.43 -15.84 -9.99
N GLY A 109 13.81 -15.25 -11.12
CA GLY A 109 13.60 -13.84 -11.42
C GLY A 109 12.12 -13.42 -11.43
N MET A 110 11.93 -12.10 -11.36
CA MET A 110 10.67 -11.47 -11.71
C MET A 110 10.41 -11.61 -13.21
N GLY A 111 9.15 -11.63 -13.60
CA GLY A 111 8.76 -11.89 -14.98
C GLY A 111 8.90 -13.36 -15.37
N ALA A 112 9.18 -13.58 -16.66
CA ALA A 112 9.20 -14.91 -17.28
C ALA A 112 10.56 -15.33 -17.86
N LEU A 113 11.56 -14.45 -17.80
CA LEU A 113 12.92 -14.78 -18.24
C LEU A 113 13.59 -15.74 -17.26
N GLU A 114 14.34 -16.67 -17.82
CA GLU A 114 15.15 -17.64 -17.09
C GLU A 114 16.54 -17.70 -17.74
N PHE A 115 17.57 -17.95 -16.93
CA PHE A 115 18.95 -17.89 -17.37
C PHE A 115 19.66 -19.19 -17.03
N HIS A 116 20.27 -19.82 -18.03
CA HIS A 116 20.95 -21.11 -17.86
C HIS A 116 22.37 -21.01 -18.38
N PRO A 117 23.39 -21.49 -17.65
CA PRO A 117 24.74 -21.48 -18.16
C PRO A 117 24.87 -22.35 -19.42
N VAL A 118 25.65 -21.89 -20.39
CA VAL A 118 26.03 -22.71 -21.55
C VAL A 118 27.10 -23.70 -21.09
N ILE A 119 26.73 -24.94 -20.80
CA ILE A 119 27.70 -26.00 -20.51
C ILE A 119 28.20 -26.54 -21.85
N ALA A 120 29.30 -25.98 -22.36
CA ALA A 120 29.93 -26.50 -23.57
C ALA A 120 30.41 -27.95 -23.32
N GLN A 121 29.89 -28.90 -24.09
CA GLN A 121 30.40 -30.27 -24.12
C GLN A 121 31.89 -30.23 -24.48
N GLY A 122 32.77 -30.47 -23.50
CA GLY A 122 34.22 -30.59 -23.72
C GLY A 122 35.12 -29.67 -22.88
N GLN A 123 34.62 -28.67 -22.14
CA GLN A 123 35.46 -27.93 -21.20
C GLN A 123 35.68 -28.73 -19.90
N LYS A 124 36.59 -29.69 -19.92
CA LYS A 124 37.16 -30.29 -18.69
C LYS A 124 38.19 -29.31 -18.10
N GLY A 125 37.79 -28.54 -17.09
CA GLY A 125 38.64 -27.63 -16.32
C GLY A 125 37.92 -27.03 -15.11
N SER A 126 38.63 -26.33 -14.20
CA SER A 126 38.07 -25.82 -12.92
C SER A 126 36.86 -24.90 -13.09
N ARG A 127 36.72 -24.25 -14.25
CA ARG A 127 35.64 -23.31 -14.55
C ARG A 127 34.28 -23.98 -14.79
N ALA A 128 34.28 -25.18 -15.39
CA ALA A 128 33.06 -25.99 -15.50
C ALA A 128 32.62 -26.43 -14.11
N VAL A 129 33.57 -26.77 -13.23
CA VAL A 129 33.32 -27.11 -11.81
C VAL A 129 32.78 -25.90 -11.02
N GLU A 130 33.18 -24.66 -11.35
CA GLU A 130 32.68 -23.42 -10.72
C GLU A 130 31.26 -23.02 -11.15
N ILE A 131 30.89 -23.28 -12.41
CA ILE A 131 29.51 -23.06 -12.89
C ILE A 131 28.60 -24.20 -12.43
N ASP A 132 29.10 -25.44 -12.44
CA ASP A 132 28.38 -26.60 -11.91
C ASP A 132 28.21 -26.48 -10.39
N SER A 133 29.13 -25.84 -9.65
CA SER A 133 28.94 -25.51 -8.24
C SER A 133 27.95 -24.37 -8.01
N LEU A 134 27.82 -23.39 -8.92
CA LEU A 134 26.75 -22.39 -8.91
C LEU A 134 25.37 -23.02 -9.17
N VAL A 135 25.28 -23.93 -10.15
CA VAL A 135 24.07 -24.71 -10.42
C VAL A 135 23.77 -25.67 -9.26
N THR A 136 24.79 -26.30 -8.68
CA THR A 136 24.66 -27.16 -7.50
C THR A 136 24.25 -26.36 -6.27
N LEU A 137 24.71 -25.13 -6.08
CA LEU A 137 24.25 -24.24 -5.01
C LEU A 137 22.84 -23.73 -5.27
N ALA A 138 22.51 -23.32 -6.49
CA ALA A 138 21.14 -22.99 -6.88
C ALA A 138 20.23 -24.19 -6.56
N ASN A 139 20.68 -25.40 -6.87
CA ASN A 139 20.02 -26.66 -6.53
C ASN A 139 20.05 -26.97 -5.01
N LEU A 140 21.08 -26.61 -4.25
CA LEU A 140 21.16 -26.81 -2.80
C LEU A 140 20.21 -25.86 -2.07
N VAL A 141 20.14 -24.61 -2.52
CA VAL A 141 19.17 -23.61 -2.10
C VAL A 141 17.77 -24.09 -2.49
N LEU A 142 17.56 -24.65 -3.69
CA LEU A 142 16.29 -25.26 -4.10
C LEU A 142 15.94 -26.50 -3.27
N ASN A 143 16.89 -27.38 -2.93
CA ASN A 143 16.67 -28.61 -2.16
C ASN A 143 16.42 -28.31 -0.67
N ASN A 144 17.08 -27.30 -0.10
CA ASN A 144 16.74 -26.76 1.22
C ASN A 144 15.38 -26.02 1.20
N ARG A 145 14.97 -25.48 0.04
CA ARG A 145 13.66 -24.81 -0.22
C ARG A 145 12.51 -25.76 -0.52
N GLU A 146 12.75 -26.94 -1.10
CA GLU A 146 11.72 -27.94 -1.38
C GLU A 146 11.14 -28.50 -0.07
N ARG A 147 11.90 -28.40 1.03
CA ARG A 147 11.43 -28.66 2.39
C ARG A 147 10.75 -27.46 3.06
N LEU A 148 10.73 -26.28 2.42
CA LEU A 148 10.05 -25.10 2.93
C LEU A 148 8.55 -25.20 2.64
N SER A 149 7.88 -25.91 3.53
CA SER A 149 6.43 -26.05 3.59
C SER A 149 5.98 -25.87 5.03
N GLY A 150 4.84 -25.24 5.24
CA GLY A 150 4.25 -25.07 6.57
C GLY A 150 2.87 -24.47 6.46
N VAL A 151 2.32 -24.07 7.61
CA VAL A 151 1.00 -23.42 7.70
C VAL A 151 1.19 -22.12 8.45
N LEU A 152 0.72 -21.00 7.87
CA LEU A 152 0.68 -19.71 8.54
C LEU A 152 -0.65 -19.60 9.29
N THR A 153 -0.59 -19.65 10.62
CA THR A 153 -1.74 -19.66 11.54
C THR A 153 -2.01 -18.31 12.19
N GLY A 154 -1.01 -17.43 12.23
CA GLY A 154 -1.04 -16.07 12.78
C GLY A 154 -0.80 -15.96 14.31
N ALA A 155 -0.83 -17.06 15.06
CA ALA A 155 -0.70 -17.02 16.52
C ALA A 155 0.70 -17.40 17.05
N ASP A 156 1.53 -18.07 16.26
CA ASP A 156 2.89 -18.49 16.66
C ASP A 156 3.76 -18.87 15.44
N ASP A 157 3.76 -18.04 14.40
CA ASP A 157 4.47 -18.36 13.15
C ASP A 157 5.95 -17.94 13.19
N HIS A 158 6.52 -17.66 14.36
CA HIS A 158 7.85 -17.07 14.50
C HIS A 158 8.95 -17.92 13.85
N GLU A 159 9.04 -19.20 14.22
CA GLU A 159 10.03 -20.13 13.66
C GLU A 159 9.81 -20.34 12.16
N THR A 160 8.55 -20.48 11.76
CA THR A 160 8.13 -20.62 10.36
C THR A 160 8.57 -19.42 9.51
N LEU A 161 8.39 -18.19 10.00
CA LEU A 161 8.82 -16.96 9.33
C LEU A 161 10.34 -16.82 9.33
N GLN A 162 11.05 -17.27 10.37
CA GLN A 162 12.51 -17.34 10.36
C GLN A 162 13.03 -18.31 9.30
N ASP A 163 12.38 -19.45 9.13
CA ASP A 163 12.72 -20.40 8.07
C ASP A 163 12.43 -19.79 6.69
N ILE A 164 11.28 -19.15 6.50
CA ILE A 164 10.98 -18.41 5.26
C ILE A 164 12.02 -17.31 5.01
N LEU A 165 12.50 -16.60 6.03
CA LEU A 165 13.52 -15.56 5.88
C LEU A 165 14.90 -16.12 5.52
N ARG A 166 15.33 -17.19 6.19
CA ARG A 166 16.58 -17.91 5.88
C ARG A 166 16.59 -18.44 4.46
N VAL A 167 15.42 -18.86 4.01
CA VAL A 167 15.27 -19.62 2.80
C VAL A 167 14.79 -18.74 1.65
N GLY A 168 13.99 -17.70 1.84
CA GLY A 168 13.14 -17.10 0.80
C GLY A 168 13.60 -15.78 0.18
N THR A 169 14.72 -15.20 0.61
CA THR A 169 15.14 -13.85 0.20
C THR A 169 15.50 -13.73 -1.29
N SER A 170 14.44 -13.49 -2.07
CA SER A 170 14.30 -13.51 -3.54
C SER A 170 14.40 -12.22 -4.32
N ALA A 171 13.97 -11.11 -3.72
CA ALA A 171 13.35 -10.05 -4.50
C ALA A 171 13.67 -8.67 -3.91
N GLY A 172 13.67 -7.63 -4.76
CA GLY A 172 14.49 -6.42 -4.61
C GLY A 172 14.35 -5.46 -3.39
N GLY A 173 14.93 -4.27 -3.37
CA GLY A 173 14.54 -3.21 -2.40
C GLY A 173 15.15 -3.27 -0.98
N ALA A 174 14.81 -2.29 -0.15
CA ALA A 174 15.47 -2.04 1.14
C ALA A 174 14.98 -2.93 2.30
N ARG A 175 13.96 -3.77 2.08
CA ARG A 175 13.32 -4.61 3.12
C ARG A 175 13.46 -6.08 2.79
N ALA A 176 13.63 -6.91 3.82
CA ALA A 176 13.65 -8.35 3.63
C ALA A 176 12.29 -8.80 3.07
N LYS A 177 12.33 -9.68 2.07
CA LYS A 177 11.12 -10.20 1.45
C LYS A 177 11.29 -11.62 0.96
N ALA A 178 10.19 -12.34 0.86
CA ALA A 178 10.16 -13.71 0.37
C ALA A 178 9.09 -13.90 -0.70
N VAL A 179 9.35 -14.82 -1.62
CA VAL A 179 8.39 -15.27 -2.63
C VAL A 179 7.78 -16.59 -2.16
N LEU A 180 6.46 -16.61 -2.00
CA LEU A 180 5.72 -17.75 -1.45
C LEU A 180 4.64 -18.20 -2.43
N ALA A 181 4.35 -19.50 -2.46
CA ALA A 181 3.07 -19.99 -2.93
C ALA A 181 2.21 -20.23 -1.69
N TRP A 182 1.02 -19.68 -1.64
CA TRP A 182 0.15 -19.70 -0.47
C TRP A 182 -1.26 -20.14 -0.84
N HIS A 183 -1.84 -21.01 -0.02
CA HIS A 183 -3.21 -21.51 -0.17
C HIS A 183 -4.13 -20.76 0.80
N PRO A 184 -4.97 -19.82 0.32
CA PRO A 184 -5.69 -18.90 1.20
C PRO A 184 -6.67 -19.55 2.18
N GLN A 185 -7.25 -20.71 1.81
CA GLN A 185 -8.24 -21.40 2.64
C GLN A 185 -7.62 -22.27 3.74
N THR A 186 -6.44 -22.86 3.51
CA THR A 186 -5.79 -23.78 4.46
C THR A 186 -4.67 -23.10 5.25
N GLY A 187 -4.19 -21.95 4.78
CA GLY A 187 -3.01 -21.28 5.33
C GLY A 187 -1.69 -21.95 4.93
N GLU A 188 -1.73 -23.05 4.17
CA GLU A 188 -0.54 -23.76 3.72
C GLU A 188 0.31 -22.87 2.81
N PHE A 189 1.62 -22.84 3.03
CA PHE A 189 2.56 -22.21 2.14
C PHE A 189 3.64 -23.18 1.67
N ARG A 190 4.18 -22.87 0.50
CA ARG A 190 5.27 -23.57 -0.18
C ARG A 190 6.24 -22.54 -0.76
N SER A 191 7.43 -22.99 -1.15
CA SER A 191 8.34 -22.18 -1.95
C SER A 191 7.64 -21.64 -3.21
N GLY A 192 7.62 -20.32 -3.40
CA GLY A 192 6.96 -19.71 -4.57
C GLY A 192 7.74 -19.84 -5.88
N GLN A 193 8.78 -20.68 -5.91
CA GLN A 193 9.63 -20.96 -7.08
C GLN A 193 9.23 -22.26 -7.79
N ILE A 194 8.36 -23.07 -7.20
CA ILE A 194 7.87 -24.33 -7.78
C ILE A 194 6.39 -24.25 -8.12
N LYS A 195 5.91 -25.20 -8.94
CA LYS A 195 4.48 -25.38 -9.20
C LYS A 195 3.84 -25.92 -7.93
N ALA A 196 3.04 -25.09 -7.27
CA ALA A 196 2.54 -25.39 -5.93
C ALA A 196 1.29 -26.29 -5.92
N GLY A 197 0.65 -26.53 -7.07
CA GLY A 197 -0.56 -27.35 -7.18
C GLY A 197 -1.84 -26.52 -7.19
N GLU A 198 -2.97 -27.20 -7.20
CA GLU A 198 -4.30 -26.57 -7.25
C GLU A 198 -4.61 -25.82 -5.93
N GLY A 199 -5.31 -24.68 -6.03
CA GLY A 199 -5.67 -23.85 -4.87
C GLY A 199 -4.57 -22.89 -4.37
N PHE A 200 -3.31 -23.08 -4.79
CA PHE A 200 -2.21 -22.17 -4.45
C PHE A 200 -2.15 -20.94 -5.35
N THR A 201 -1.81 -19.80 -4.75
CA THR A 201 -1.53 -18.53 -5.44
C THR A 201 -0.15 -18.02 -5.07
N TYR A 202 0.44 -17.14 -5.87
CA TYR A 202 1.84 -16.71 -5.69
C TYR A 202 1.91 -15.30 -5.11
N TRP A 203 2.69 -15.14 -4.05
CA TRP A 203 2.75 -13.94 -3.23
C TRP A 203 4.19 -13.48 -3.01
N LEU A 204 4.33 -12.19 -2.77
CA LEU A 204 5.50 -11.54 -2.25
C LEU A 204 5.18 -11.07 -0.82
N MET A 205 5.90 -11.60 0.16
CA MET A 205 5.78 -11.19 1.57
C MET A 205 6.95 -10.25 1.91
N LYS A 206 6.65 -9.07 2.43
CA LYS A 206 7.60 -8.11 3.01
C LYS A 206 7.50 -8.19 4.53
N PHE A 207 8.63 -8.39 5.18
CA PHE A 207 8.66 -8.63 6.62
C PHE A 207 8.75 -7.34 7.42
N ASP A 208 8.06 -7.32 8.56
CA ASP A 208 8.03 -6.21 9.52
C ASP A 208 9.04 -6.45 10.67
N GLY A 209 9.58 -5.37 11.24
CA GLY A 209 10.40 -5.42 12.46
C GLY A 209 11.78 -6.10 12.34
N ILE A 210 12.45 -6.06 11.17
CA ILE A 210 13.80 -6.62 11.01
C ILE A 210 14.85 -5.53 11.29
N SER A 211 15.54 -5.66 12.42
CA SER A 211 16.46 -4.67 13.00
C SER A 211 17.79 -4.46 12.26
N ASN A 212 18.03 -5.12 11.12
CA ASN A 212 19.33 -5.11 10.43
C ASN A 212 19.38 -4.37 9.08
N ASN A 213 18.35 -3.60 8.72
CA ASN A 213 18.40 -2.73 7.54
C ASN A 213 19.14 -1.42 7.85
N LYS A 214 20.46 -1.43 7.70
CA LYS A 214 21.31 -0.23 7.87
C LYS A 214 21.26 0.74 6.67
N ASP A 215 20.65 0.35 5.56
CA ASP A 215 20.68 1.12 4.31
C ASP A 215 19.28 1.51 3.83
N LYS A 216 18.68 2.49 4.52
CA LYS A 216 17.91 3.64 3.99
C LYS A 216 17.46 4.45 5.22
N GLU A 217 17.24 5.73 5.02
CA GLU A 217 17.10 6.81 6.02
C GLU A 217 15.92 6.68 7.00
N LEU A 218 15.22 5.55 7.01
CA LEU A 218 14.24 5.15 8.00
C LEU A 218 14.69 3.79 8.54
N ALA A 219 15.28 3.77 9.74
CA ALA A 219 15.46 2.52 10.49
C ALA A 219 14.08 1.87 10.62
N ASP A 220 13.85 0.67 10.06
CA ASP A 220 12.53 -0.01 10.02
C ASP A 220 11.91 -0.05 11.43
N PRO A 221 10.97 0.86 11.79
CA PRO A 221 10.19 0.72 12.99
C PRO A 221 9.15 -0.36 12.70
N GLN A 222 8.84 -1.15 13.72
CA GLN A 222 7.67 -2.01 13.71
C GLN A 222 6.43 -1.23 13.23
N GLY A 223 5.65 -1.80 12.30
CA GLY A 223 4.39 -1.22 11.82
C GLY A 223 4.36 -0.81 10.34
N PHE A 224 5.47 -0.89 9.60
CA PHE A 224 5.51 -0.51 8.19
C PHE A 224 4.59 -1.34 7.29
N GLY A 225 4.37 -2.62 7.61
CA GLY A 225 3.46 -3.45 6.83
C GLY A 225 2.02 -2.93 6.87
N ARG A 226 1.58 -2.41 8.03
CA ARG A 226 0.25 -1.78 8.18
C ARG A 226 0.13 -0.50 7.36
N ILE A 227 1.20 0.30 7.32
CA ILE A 227 1.28 1.50 6.49
C ILE A 227 1.12 1.13 5.01
N GLU A 228 1.92 0.19 4.49
CA GLU A 228 1.79 -0.26 3.09
C GLU A 228 0.39 -0.81 2.77
N TYR A 229 -0.20 -1.58 3.70
CA TYR A 229 -1.57 -2.09 3.52
C TYR A 229 -2.62 -0.97 3.47
N SER A 230 -2.48 0.06 4.30
CA SER A 230 -3.39 1.22 4.26
C SER A 230 -3.34 1.96 2.91
N PHE A 231 -2.16 2.07 2.30
CA PHE A 231 -2.02 2.68 0.96
C PHE A 231 -2.52 1.78 -0.15
N TYR A 232 -2.40 0.45 -0.01
CA TYR A 232 -3.09 -0.49 -0.90
C TYR A 232 -4.61 -0.27 -0.86
N LEU A 233 -5.22 -0.22 0.33
CA LEU A 233 -6.66 0.04 0.47
C LEU A 233 -7.05 1.36 -0.19
N LEU A 234 -6.25 2.41 0.04
CA LEU A 234 -6.47 3.74 -0.53
C LEU A 234 -6.38 3.73 -2.06
N ALA A 235 -5.34 3.09 -2.62
CA ALA A 235 -5.16 2.99 -4.06
C ALA A 235 -6.28 2.20 -4.73
N LYS A 236 -6.79 1.13 -4.09
CA LYS A 236 -7.97 0.40 -4.56
C LYS A 236 -9.22 1.28 -4.57
N ALA A 237 -9.44 2.08 -3.53
CA ALA A 237 -10.54 3.04 -3.47
C ALA A 237 -10.42 4.13 -4.55
N ALA A 238 -9.19 4.50 -4.91
CA ALA A 238 -8.87 5.47 -5.97
C ALA A 238 -9.05 4.92 -7.40
N GLY A 239 -9.48 3.66 -7.55
CA GLY A 239 -9.63 3.00 -8.86
C GLY A 239 -8.30 2.65 -9.53
N ILE A 240 -7.21 2.55 -8.75
CA ILE A 240 -5.90 2.10 -9.26
C ILE A 240 -5.88 0.58 -9.25
N ASP A 241 -5.53 0.00 -10.39
CA ASP A 241 -5.39 -1.45 -10.54
C ASP A 241 -4.21 -1.94 -9.70
N MET A 242 -4.50 -2.67 -8.62
CA MET A 242 -3.52 -3.39 -7.80
C MET A 242 -3.98 -4.83 -7.58
N THR A 243 -3.00 -5.73 -7.46
CA THR A 243 -3.23 -7.12 -7.08
C THR A 243 -3.62 -7.24 -5.62
N GLU A 244 -4.27 -8.36 -5.29
CA GLU A 244 -4.73 -8.64 -3.94
C GLU A 244 -3.57 -8.52 -2.94
N THR A 245 -3.83 -7.86 -1.83
CA THR A 245 -2.85 -7.63 -0.77
C THR A 245 -3.50 -7.93 0.57
N ARG A 246 -2.71 -8.47 1.52
CA ARG A 246 -3.14 -8.92 2.84
C ARG A 246 -2.09 -8.55 3.89
N LEU A 247 -2.53 -8.45 5.13
CA LEU A 247 -1.65 -8.47 6.31
C LEU A 247 -1.62 -9.86 6.91
N HIS A 248 -0.42 -10.35 7.18
CA HIS A 248 -0.21 -11.51 8.01
C HIS A 248 0.30 -11.05 9.38
N LEU A 249 -0.52 -11.24 10.41
CA LEU A 249 -0.22 -10.81 11.77
C LEU A 249 0.46 -11.96 12.52
N GLU A 250 1.55 -11.68 13.21
CA GLU A 250 2.27 -12.66 14.05
C GLU A 250 2.95 -11.93 15.20
N GLY A 251 2.76 -12.37 16.45
CA GLY A 251 3.53 -11.89 17.61
C GLY A 251 3.58 -10.35 17.79
N GLY A 252 2.55 -9.62 17.36
CA GLY A 252 2.52 -8.15 17.38
C GLY A 252 3.18 -7.46 16.16
N ARG A 253 3.73 -8.22 15.21
CA ARG A 253 4.21 -7.76 13.90
C ARG A 253 3.12 -7.90 12.84
N ALA A 254 3.22 -7.09 11.79
CA ALA A 254 2.29 -7.13 10.67
C ALA A 254 3.04 -7.21 9.34
N HIS A 255 3.17 -8.42 8.79
CA HIS A 255 3.84 -8.67 7.53
C HIS A 255 2.94 -8.33 6.35
N PHE A 256 3.45 -7.55 5.39
CA PHE A 256 2.70 -7.18 4.20
C PHE A 256 2.84 -8.26 3.13
N MET A 257 1.73 -8.75 2.60
CA MET A 257 1.72 -9.74 1.52
C MET A 257 0.99 -9.18 0.31
N THR A 258 1.60 -9.24 -0.87
CA THR A 258 0.95 -8.87 -2.13
C THR A 258 1.04 -9.99 -3.15
N GLN A 259 -0.07 -10.26 -3.84
CA GLN A 259 -0.12 -11.28 -4.87
C GLN A 259 0.69 -10.83 -6.08
N ARG A 260 1.50 -11.73 -6.62
CA ARG A 260 2.37 -11.47 -7.77
C ARG A 260 1.56 -11.38 -9.06
N PHE A 261 1.60 -10.22 -9.72
CA PHE A 261 0.96 -10.00 -11.03
C PHE A 261 1.72 -10.63 -12.20
N ASP A 262 2.99 -10.98 -12.02
CA ASP A 262 3.82 -11.65 -13.02
C ASP A 262 3.63 -13.19 -13.01
N ARG A 263 2.58 -13.65 -12.33
CA ARG A 263 2.12 -15.04 -12.27
C ARG A 263 0.62 -15.07 -12.54
N THR A 264 0.18 -16.06 -13.31
CA THR A 264 -1.25 -16.36 -13.47
C THR A 264 -1.76 -17.14 -12.25
N ALA A 265 -3.08 -17.30 -12.13
CA ALA A 265 -3.70 -18.13 -11.08
C ALA A 265 -3.21 -19.59 -11.08
N SER A 266 -2.78 -20.12 -12.24
CA SER A 266 -2.21 -21.47 -12.37
C SER A 266 -0.68 -21.50 -12.18
N GLY A 267 -0.07 -20.39 -11.79
CA GLY A 267 1.37 -20.25 -11.56
C GLY A 267 2.23 -20.06 -12.80
N GLN A 268 1.62 -19.97 -13.99
CA GLN A 268 2.37 -19.69 -15.22
C GLN A 268 2.98 -18.27 -15.17
N LYS A 269 4.24 -18.15 -15.61
CA LYS A 269 4.96 -16.87 -15.66
C LYS A 269 4.44 -15.96 -16.77
N VAL A 270 4.35 -14.66 -16.47
CA VAL A 270 4.05 -13.59 -17.42
C VAL A 270 5.32 -12.78 -17.66
N HIS A 271 5.64 -12.44 -18.91
CA HIS A 271 6.83 -11.64 -19.20
C HIS A 271 6.64 -10.22 -18.67
N MET A 272 7.69 -9.63 -18.13
CA MET A 272 7.65 -8.34 -17.46
C MET A 272 8.89 -7.53 -17.82
N GLN A 273 8.72 -6.23 -18.01
CA GLN A 273 9.82 -5.26 -18.03
C GLN A 273 9.42 -4.00 -17.28
N SER A 274 10.32 -3.47 -16.46
CA SER A 274 10.19 -2.12 -15.92
C SER A 274 10.35 -1.06 -17.01
N LEU A 275 9.88 0.16 -16.75
CA LEU A 275 10.13 1.32 -17.62
C LEU A 275 11.63 1.57 -17.77
N ALA A 276 12.41 1.36 -16.70
CA ALA A 276 13.87 1.39 -16.74
C ALA A 276 14.45 0.45 -17.81
N ALA A 277 13.99 -0.80 -17.86
CA ALA A 277 14.45 -1.78 -18.83
C ALA A 277 13.94 -1.51 -20.25
N MET A 278 12.65 -1.18 -20.39
CA MET A 278 11.99 -0.95 -21.68
C MET A 278 12.57 0.27 -22.41
N ARG A 279 13.00 1.30 -21.68
CA ARG A 279 13.55 2.55 -22.25
C ARG A 279 15.05 2.76 -22.02
N HIS A 280 15.70 1.84 -21.31
CA HIS A 280 17.07 2.02 -20.82
C HIS A 280 17.25 3.28 -19.96
N PHE A 281 16.26 3.59 -19.11
CA PHE A 281 16.34 4.71 -18.18
C PHE A 281 17.12 4.32 -16.91
N ASP A 282 18.07 5.17 -16.51
CA ASP A 282 18.90 4.99 -15.32
C ASP A 282 18.12 5.30 -14.05
N PHE A 283 17.77 4.27 -13.28
CA PHE A 283 17.02 4.46 -12.04
C PHE A 283 17.76 5.27 -10.96
N ASN A 284 19.08 5.46 -11.06
CA ASN A 284 19.87 6.29 -10.14
C ASN A 284 19.87 7.77 -10.54
N ALA A 285 19.45 8.10 -11.76
CA ALA A 285 19.42 9.48 -12.26
C ALA A 285 18.12 10.18 -11.83
N ALA A 286 17.98 10.46 -10.53
CA ALA A 286 16.80 11.10 -9.97
C ALA A 286 16.50 12.44 -10.65
N GLY A 287 15.26 12.63 -11.12
CA GLY A 287 14.82 13.81 -11.84
C GLY A 287 15.15 13.84 -13.34
N ALA A 288 15.93 12.87 -13.86
CA ALA A 288 16.27 12.81 -15.28
C ALA A 288 15.09 12.34 -16.16
N TYR A 289 14.09 11.70 -15.55
CA TYR A 289 12.96 11.13 -16.25
C TYR A 289 11.63 11.66 -15.71
N SER A 290 10.59 11.57 -16.53
CA SER A 290 9.29 12.17 -16.22
C SER A 290 8.13 11.21 -16.44
N TYR A 291 6.98 11.51 -15.83
CA TYR A 291 5.75 10.75 -16.01
C TYR A 291 5.23 10.83 -17.45
N GLU A 292 5.50 11.93 -18.17
CA GLU A 292 5.21 12.06 -19.61
C GLU A 292 5.94 10.98 -20.41
N GLN A 293 7.20 10.68 -20.09
CA GLN A 293 7.96 9.63 -20.76
C GLN A 293 7.41 8.22 -20.47
N ALA A 294 6.79 8.00 -19.30
CA ALA A 294 6.05 6.78 -19.02
C ALA A 294 4.83 6.65 -19.95
N VAL A 295 4.05 7.72 -20.11
CA VAL A 295 2.89 7.77 -21.02
C VAL A 295 3.31 7.64 -22.49
N GLU A 296 4.42 8.25 -22.90
CA GLU A 296 5.00 8.05 -24.23
C GLU A 296 5.37 6.58 -24.47
N THR A 297 5.92 5.90 -23.46
CA THR A 297 6.25 4.47 -23.56
C THR A 297 4.99 3.63 -23.75
N ILE A 298 3.91 3.94 -23.01
CA ILE A 298 2.59 3.30 -23.18
C ILE A 298 2.09 3.48 -24.63
N ARG A 299 2.28 4.65 -25.23
CA ARG A 299 1.93 4.93 -26.64
C ARG A 299 2.82 4.17 -27.63
N MET A 300 4.14 4.14 -27.42
CA MET A 300 5.08 3.39 -28.25
C MET A 300 4.77 1.89 -28.27
N LEU A 301 4.28 1.35 -27.16
CA LEU A 301 3.81 -0.03 -27.03
C LEU A 301 2.38 -0.27 -27.57
N ALA A 302 1.73 0.78 -28.10
CA ALA A 302 0.37 0.75 -28.61
C ALA A 302 -0.66 0.19 -27.60
N LEU A 303 -0.49 0.53 -26.32
CA LEU A 303 -1.39 0.12 -25.25
C LEU A 303 -2.72 0.88 -25.30
N PRO A 304 -3.82 0.31 -24.76
CA PRO A 304 -5.12 0.95 -24.78
C PRO A 304 -5.15 2.24 -23.95
N GLN A 305 -6.07 3.15 -24.27
CA GLN A 305 -6.28 4.40 -23.51
C GLN A 305 -6.54 4.17 -22.02
N TYR A 306 -7.14 3.03 -21.66
CA TYR A 306 -7.29 2.61 -20.27
C TYR A 306 -5.96 2.55 -19.50
N ASP A 307 -4.89 2.05 -20.13
CA ASP A 307 -3.58 1.96 -19.49
C ASP A 307 -2.95 3.36 -19.32
N ILE A 308 -3.22 4.29 -20.24
CA ILE A 308 -2.83 5.70 -20.10
C ILE A 308 -3.58 6.35 -18.93
N GLU A 309 -4.89 6.12 -18.79
CA GLU A 309 -5.67 6.62 -17.66
C GLU A 309 -5.19 6.03 -16.32
N GLN A 310 -4.87 4.73 -16.29
CA GLN A 310 -4.28 4.09 -15.11
C GLN A 310 -2.92 4.71 -14.74
N GLN A 311 -2.07 5.02 -15.72
CA GLN A 311 -0.82 5.73 -15.45
C GLN A 311 -1.06 7.15 -14.97
N PHE A 312 -2.04 7.87 -15.52
CA PHE A 312 -2.45 9.19 -15.05
C PHE A 312 -2.87 9.15 -13.57
N ARG A 313 -3.75 8.21 -13.20
CA ARG A 313 -4.19 8.01 -11.81
C ARG A 313 -3.01 7.76 -10.87
N ARG A 314 -2.08 6.87 -11.25
CA ARG A 314 -0.88 6.55 -10.44
C ARG A 314 0.03 7.75 -10.23
N SER A 315 0.27 8.55 -11.28
CA SER A 315 1.10 9.75 -11.21
C SER A 315 0.49 10.81 -10.28
N VAL A 316 -0.79 11.13 -10.47
CA VAL A 316 -1.51 12.08 -9.60
C VAL A 316 -1.56 11.57 -8.17
N PHE A 317 -1.87 10.29 -7.98
CA PHE A 317 -1.93 9.65 -6.67
C PHE A 317 -0.60 9.74 -5.93
N ASN A 318 0.52 9.37 -6.58
CA ASN A 318 1.86 9.48 -6.00
C ASN A 318 2.16 10.91 -5.53
N ILE A 319 1.77 11.93 -6.30
CA ILE A 319 1.96 13.34 -5.94
C ILE A 319 1.13 13.71 -4.70
N LEU A 320 -0.15 13.31 -4.65
CA LEU A 320 -1.06 13.59 -3.53
C LEU A 320 -0.60 12.92 -2.23
N ILE A 321 -0.24 11.63 -2.28
CA ILE A 321 0.19 10.88 -1.10
C ILE A 321 1.67 11.11 -0.74
N ARG A 322 2.40 11.96 -1.47
CA ARG A 322 3.87 12.11 -1.37
C ARG A 322 4.62 10.77 -1.40
N ASN A 323 4.32 9.94 -2.39
CA ASN A 323 5.20 8.83 -2.74
C ASN A 323 6.38 9.37 -3.57
N GLN A 324 7.50 9.67 -2.92
CA GLN A 324 8.70 10.19 -3.61
C GLN A 324 9.72 9.09 -3.97
N ASP A 325 9.43 7.82 -3.68
CA ASP A 325 10.20 6.67 -4.20
C ASP A 325 9.61 6.19 -5.54
N ASP A 326 9.14 7.12 -6.38
CA ASP A 326 8.35 6.89 -7.59
C ASP A 326 9.20 6.73 -8.86
N HIS A 327 10.31 6.00 -8.76
CA HIS A 327 11.29 5.88 -9.83
C HIS A 327 10.86 4.95 -10.98
N VAL A 328 11.61 4.98 -12.08
CA VAL A 328 11.37 4.21 -13.32
C VAL A 328 11.34 2.69 -13.16
N LYS A 329 11.79 2.11 -12.04
CA LYS A 329 11.60 0.67 -11.75
C LYS A 329 10.23 0.31 -11.12
N ASN A 330 9.47 1.30 -10.65
CA ASN A 330 8.14 1.12 -10.04
C ASN A 330 6.99 1.26 -11.05
N ILE A 331 7.33 1.35 -12.34
CA ILE A 331 6.40 1.28 -13.47
C ILE A 331 6.84 0.10 -14.32
N ALA A 332 5.93 -0.81 -14.63
CA ALA A 332 6.24 -2.00 -15.41
C ALA A 332 5.15 -2.35 -16.42
N PHE A 333 5.53 -3.14 -17.41
CA PHE A 333 4.70 -3.62 -18.50
C PHE A 333 4.73 -5.15 -18.50
N LEU A 334 3.59 -5.75 -18.78
CA LEU A 334 3.40 -7.20 -18.84
C LEU A 334 3.08 -7.63 -20.26
N MET A 335 3.70 -8.71 -20.71
CA MET A 335 3.42 -9.32 -22.01
C MET A 335 2.92 -10.75 -21.83
N ASN A 336 1.75 -11.02 -22.41
CA ASN A 336 1.19 -12.37 -22.44
C ASN A 336 1.84 -13.24 -23.53
N ARG A 337 1.47 -14.52 -23.58
CA ARG A 337 2.01 -15.50 -24.56
C ARG A 337 1.69 -15.20 -26.02
N LYS A 338 0.76 -14.28 -26.29
CA LYS A 338 0.42 -13.82 -27.65
C LYS A 338 1.25 -12.59 -28.08
N GLY A 339 2.19 -12.14 -27.26
CA GLY A 339 2.98 -10.94 -27.55
C GLY A 339 2.25 -9.63 -27.27
N GLN A 340 1.10 -9.67 -26.57
CA GLN A 340 0.32 -8.47 -26.27
C GLN A 340 0.79 -7.87 -24.96
N TRP A 341 1.16 -6.58 -25.01
CA TRP A 341 1.60 -5.80 -23.86
C TRP A 341 0.41 -5.14 -23.15
N ARG A 342 0.56 -4.91 -21.84
CA ARG A 342 -0.32 -4.11 -20.98
C ARG A 342 0.49 -3.44 -19.89
N LEU A 343 0.02 -2.33 -19.34
CA LEU A 343 0.56 -1.78 -18.11
C LEU A 343 0.33 -2.78 -16.96
N SER A 344 1.34 -3.03 -16.12
CA SER A 344 1.17 -3.91 -14.95
C SER A 344 0.17 -3.30 -13.96
N PRO A 345 -0.44 -4.08 -13.06
CA PRO A 345 -0.97 -3.53 -11.81
C PRO A 345 0.08 -2.67 -11.10
N ALA A 346 -0.34 -1.64 -10.37
CA ALA A 346 0.54 -0.83 -9.55
C ALA A 346 1.11 -1.65 -8.39
N PHE A 347 2.33 -1.34 -8.00
CA PHE A 347 3.07 -1.98 -6.91
C PHE A 347 4.01 -0.96 -6.27
N ASP A 348 4.44 -1.24 -5.04
CA ASP A 348 5.30 -0.34 -4.25
C ASP A 348 4.74 1.10 -4.17
N VAL A 349 3.41 1.20 -4.01
CA VAL A 349 2.69 2.46 -3.78
C VAL A 349 2.55 2.68 -2.28
N CYS A 350 3.32 3.62 -1.73
CA CYS A 350 3.31 3.94 -0.31
C CYS A 350 3.82 5.37 -0.08
N TYR A 351 3.50 5.97 1.07
CA TYR A 351 4.12 7.23 1.48
C TYR A 351 5.63 7.07 1.64
N ALA A 352 6.38 7.97 1.00
CA ALA A 352 7.84 7.98 1.04
C ALA A 352 8.32 9.44 0.98
N TYR A 353 8.37 10.10 2.13
CA TYR A 353 8.84 11.48 2.25
C TYR A 353 9.73 11.65 3.48
N ASN A 354 10.96 12.07 3.23
CA ASN A 354 11.97 12.45 4.19
C ASN A 354 12.63 13.77 3.71
N PRO A 355 12.29 14.94 4.28
CA PRO A 355 12.81 16.22 3.81
C PRO A 355 14.33 16.35 3.95
N SER A 356 14.94 15.62 4.88
CA SER A 356 16.40 15.54 5.04
C SER A 356 17.07 14.45 4.22
N GLY A 357 16.30 13.74 3.38
CA GLY A 357 16.77 12.58 2.65
C GLY A 357 17.38 12.89 1.28
N ASP A 358 18.37 12.13 0.87
CA ASP A 358 19.03 12.29 -0.43
C ASP A 358 18.10 11.87 -1.59
N TRP A 359 17.23 10.87 -1.35
CA TRP A 359 16.43 10.22 -2.40
C TRP A 359 14.93 10.48 -2.30
N THR A 360 14.42 10.78 -1.11
CA THR A 360 12.98 10.95 -0.82
C THR A 360 12.67 12.30 -0.20
N SER A 361 13.48 13.32 -0.50
CA SER A 361 13.16 14.74 -0.23
C SER A 361 12.32 15.36 -1.35
N MET A 362 12.43 14.83 -2.57
CA MET A 362 11.67 15.22 -3.76
C MET A 362 11.33 13.98 -4.59
N HIS A 363 10.32 14.05 -5.45
CA HIS A 363 9.98 12.95 -6.35
C HIS A 363 11.18 12.55 -7.23
N GLN A 364 11.32 11.25 -7.52
CA GLN A 364 12.37 10.74 -8.39
C GLN A 364 12.02 10.93 -9.87
N MET A 365 10.73 10.87 -10.23
CA MET A 365 10.26 11.26 -11.55
C MET A 365 9.64 12.66 -11.52
N SER A 366 9.85 13.43 -12.59
CA SER A 366 9.23 14.75 -12.73
C SER A 366 7.84 14.69 -13.36
N LEU A 367 7.04 15.72 -13.12
CA LEU A 367 5.80 16.03 -13.85
C LEU A 367 5.85 17.51 -14.21
N ASN A 368 5.63 17.85 -15.49
CA ASN A 368 5.77 19.21 -16.00
C ASN A 368 7.13 19.87 -15.63
N GLY A 369 8.21 19.07 -15.63
CA GLY A 369 9.55 19.52 -15.24
C GLY A 369 9.75 19.78 -13.73
N LYS A 370 8.73 19.57 -12.91
CA LYS A 370 8.78 19.74 -11.45
C LYS A 370 8.95 18.40 -10.73
N ARG A 371 9.66 18.42 -9.60
CA ARG A 371 9.83 17.26 -8.68
C ARG A 371 9.25 17.51 -7.30
N ASP A 372 8.89 18.76 -7.02
CA ASP A 372 8.16 19.26 -5.87
C ASP A 372 7.52 20.61 -6.26
N GLY A 373 6.72 21.22 -5.38
CA GLY A 373 6.09 22.50 -5.66
C GLY A 373 5.09 22.42 -6.83
N PHE A 374 4.39 21.29 -6.93
CA PHE A 374 3.34 21.09 -7.92
C PHE A 374 2.17 22.05 -7.69
N GLU A 375 1.40 22.28 -8.73
CA GLU A 375 0.16 23.05 -8.74
C GLU A 375 -0.93 22.23 -9.45
N LEU A 376 -2.20 22.58 -9.23
CA LEU A 376 -3.31 21.93 -9.94
C LEU A 376 -3.19 22.05 -11.47
N SER A 377 -2.66 23.17 -11.97
CA SER A 377 -2.35 23.41 -13.39
C SER A 377 -1.44 22.32 -13.96
N ASP A 378 -0.37 21.95 -13.24
CA ASP A 378 0.55 20.90 -13.67
C ASP A 378 -0.18 19.56 -13.87
N LEU A 379 -1.06 19.20 -12.92
CA LEU A 379 -1.83 17.95 -12.98
C LEU A 379 -2.85 17.96 -14.14
N LEU A 380 -3.48 19.10 -14.39
CA LEU A 380 -4.44 19.27 -15.49
C LEU A 380 -3.73 19.19 -16.85
N ASP A 381 -2.57 19.84 -16.98
CA ASP A 381 -1.78 19.85 -18.21
C ASP A 381 -1.22 18.45 -18.50
N PHE A 382 -0.83 17.70 -17.45
CA PHE A 382 -0.50 16.29 -17.58
C PHE A 382 -1.71 15.43 -17.98
N GLY A 383 -2.91 15.73 -17.48
CA GLY A 383 -4.15 15.09 -17.92
C GLY A 383 -4.43 15.30 -19.41
N GLU A 384 -4.24 16.53 -19.91
CA GLU A 384 -4.33 16.85 -21.33
C GLU A 384 -3.24 16.11 -22.13
N PHE A 385 -2.01 16.05 -21.61
CA PHE A 385 -0.94 15.24 -22.20
C PHE A 385 -1.31 13.77 -22.28
N CYS A 386 -2.09 13.24 -21.33
CA CYS A 386 -2.61 11.86 -21.34
C CYS A 386 -3.80 11.65 -22.30
N GLY A 387 -4.22 12.69 -23.03
CA GLY A 387 -5.37 12.65 -23.94
C GLY A 387 -6.73 12.78 -23.24
N LEU A 388 -6.75 13.17 -21.96
CA LEU A 388 -7.98 13.49 -21.26
C LEU A 388 -8.39 14.93 -21.56
N LYS A 389 -9.69 15.15 -21.81
CA LYS A 389 -10.21 16.54 -21.87
C LYS A 389 -10.10 17.16 -20.49
N ARG A 390 -9.78 18.46 -20.41
CA ARG A 390 -9.62 19.19 -19.13
C ARG A 390 -10.72 18.93 -18.09
N PRO A 391 -12.03 18.95 -18.42
CA PRO A 391 -13.08 18.63 -17.43
C PRO A 391 -13.04 17.19 -16.91
N ALA A 392 -12.60 16.24 -17.74
CA ALA A 392 -12.44 14.85 -17.32
C ALA A 392 -11.22 14.68 -16.43
N ALA A 393 -10.08 15.30 -16.77
CA ALA A 393 -8.89 15.31 -15.93
C ALA A 393 -9.20 15.94 -14.56
N GLU A 394 -9.87 17.09 -14.54
CA GLU A 394 -10.30 17.76 -13.29
C GLU A 394 -11.19 16.85 -12.44
N LYS A 395 -12.19 16.19 -13.04
CA LYS A 395 -13.06 15.25 -12.34
C LYS A 395 -12.26 14.12 -11.69
N LEU A 396 -11.33 13.51 -12.44
CA LEU A 396 -10.50 12.42 -11.93
C LEU A 396 -9.57 12.88 -10.81
N ILE A 397 -8.95 14.06 -10.92
CA ILE A 397 -8.10 14.61 -9.87
C ILE A 397 -8.89 14.84 -8.58
N ARG A 398 -10.13 15.36 -8.69
CA ARG A 398 -11.04 15.52 -7.54
C ARG A 398 -11.41 14.19 -6.90
N GLU A 399 -11.79 13.19 -7.70
CA GLU A 399 -12.08 11.84 -7.19
C GLU A 399 -10.89 11.23 -6.44
N LEU A 400 -9.67 11.41 -6.96
CA LEU A 400 -8.45 10.93 -6.30
C LEU A 400 -8.19 11.68 -4.99
N HIS A 401 -8.39 13.00 -4.97
CA HIS A 401 -8.25 13.83 -3.77
C HIS A 401 -9.27 13.43 -2.69
N ASP A 402 -10.55 13.33 -3.04
CA ASP A 402 -11.62 12.92 -2.12
C ASP A 402 -11.32 11.56 -1.48
N VAL A 403 -10.77 10.62 -2.25
CA VAL A 403 -10.31 9.34 -1.72
C VAL A 403 -9.13 9.51 -0.76
N VAL A 404 -8.11 10.30 -1.13
CA VAL A 404 -6.93 10.56 -0.27
C VAL A 404 -7.30 11.12 1.09
N GLU A 405 -8.34 11.96 1.18
CA GLU A 405 -8.85 12.48 2.47
C GLU A 405 -9.35 11.37 3.41
N THR A 406 -9.73 10.20 2.88
CA THR A 406 -10.19 9.05 3.69
C THR A 406 -9.05 8.19 4.23
N TRP A 407 -7.78 8.51 3.92
CA TRP A 407 -6.65 7.65 4.28
C TRP A 407 -6.52 7.40 5.78
N SER A 408 -6.78 8.39 6.64
CA SER A 408 -6.71 8.22 8.10
C SER A 408 -7.64 7.11 8.59
N ASP A 409 -8.85 6.99 8.02
CA ASP A 409 -9.82 5.96 8.38
C ASP A 409 -9.39 4.57 7.92
N LEU A 410 -8.71 4.48 6.77
CA LEU A 410 -8.15 3.24 6.24
C LEU A 410 -6.89 2.81 6.98
N ALA A 411 -6.07 3.77 7.43
CA ALA A 411 -4.88 3.54 8.23
C ALA A 411 -5.23 3.05 9.64
N ASP A 412 -6.24 3.66 10.27
CA ASP A 412 -6.82 3.18 11.54
C ASP A 412 -7.37 1.75 11.38
N HIS A 413 -8.12 1.48 10.31
CA HIS A 413 -8.61 0.13 10.01
C HIS A 413 -7.46 -0.89 9.81
N ALA A 414 -6.34 -0.46 9.23
CA ALA A 414 -5.14 -1.29 9.08
C ALA A 414 -4.35 -1.45 10.40
N GLY A 415 -4.70 -0.73 11.46
CA GLY A 415 -4.06 -0.73 12.77
C GLY A 415 -2.76 0.07 12.83
N VAL A 416 -2.61 1.10 11.98
CA VAL A 416 -1.49 2.05 12.05
C VAL A 416 -1.66 2.90 13.32
N ASP A 417 -0.58 3.21 14.02
CA ASP A 417 -0.65 4.03 15.25
C ASP A 417 -1.06 5.48 14.96
N ASP A 418 -1.82 6.09 15.88
CA ASP A 418 -2.39 7.44 15.73
C ASP A 418 -1.34 8.51 15.44
N LEU A 419 -0.15 8.42 16.07
CA LEU A 419 0.93 9.37 15.87
C LEU A 419 1.48 9.29 14.44
N THR A 420 1.68 8.07 13.93
CA THR A 420 2.07 7.85 12.53
C THR A 420 0.98 8.31 11.56
N ILE A 421 -0.29 8.06 11.85
CA ILE A 421 -1.42 8.56 11.03
C ILE A 421 -1.37 10.08 10.96
N GLN A 422 -1.31 10.78 12.10
CA GLN A 422 -1.27 12.25 12.13
C GLN A 422 -0.04 12.80 11.40
N ARG A 423 1.13 12.19 11.60
CA ARG A 423 2.39 12.58 10.95
C ARG A 423 2.32 12.44 9.43
N ILE A 424 1.86 11.30 8.92
CA ILE A 424 1.79 11.06 7.47
C ILE A 424 0.67 11.90 6.85
N HIS A 425 -0.51 11.94 7.46
CA HIS A 425 -1.66 12.64 6.91
C HIS A 425 -1.44 14.17 6.81
N SER A 426 -0.71 14.75 7.76
CA SER A 426 -0.37 16.18 7.76
C SER A 426 0.63 16.58 6.68
N THR A 427 1.41 15.63 6.15
CA THR A 427 2.40 15.91 5.10
C THR A 427 1.88 15.62 3.69
N MET A 428 0.82 14.82 3.52
CA MET A 428 0.21 14.61 2.20
C MET A 428 -0.18 15.92 1.52
N ARG A 429 -0.07 15.99 0.19
CA ARG A 429 -0.32 17.20 -0.61
C ARG A 429 -1.81 17.41 -0.93
N ARG A 430 -2.62 17.43 0.13
CA ARG A 430 -4.07 17.59 0.07
C ARG A 430 -4.48 19.01 -0.36
N GLU A 431 -3.57 19.97 -0.22
CA GLU A 431 -3.71 21.34 -0.66
C GLU A 431 -3.65 21.51 -2.19
N LEU A 432 -3.07 20.57 -2.95
CA LEU A 432 -2.92 20.73 -4.41
C LEU A 432 -4.24 20.80 -5.17
N VAL A 433 -5.30 20.32 -4.55
CA VAL A 433 -6.64 20.24 -5.14
C VAL A 433 -7.58 21.15 -4.37
N LEU A 434 -7.07 22.28 -3.82
CA LEU A 434 -7.79 23.23 -2.94
C LEU A 434 -9.32 23.20 -3.13
N PRO A 435 -10.09 23.23 -2.03
CA PRO A 435 -11.52 22.96 -2.01
C PRO A 435 -12.25 23.77 -3.09
N SER A 436 -13.20 23.14 -3.75
CA SER A 436 -14.11 23.70 -4.74
C SER A 436 -14.45 25.19 -4.51
N PHE A 437 -13.91 26.12 -5.30
CA PHE A 437 -14.41 27.49 -5.40
C PHE A 437 -14.01 28.04 -6.79
N PRO A 438 -14.82 28.74 -7.61
CA PRO A 438 -16.23 29.17 -7.53
C PRO A 438 -17.17 28.34 -8.45
N GLU A 439 -18.46 28.25 -8.09
CA GLU A 439 -19.51 27.75 -9.00
C GLU A 439 -19.44 28.46 -10.37
N ARG A 440 -19.41 27.70 -11.46
CA ARG A 440 -19.67 28.22 -12.79
C ARG A 440 -21.03 28.94 -12.79
N ALA A 441 -20.99 30.25 -13.01
CA ALA A 441 -22.05 31.13 -13.47
C ALA A 441 -23.49 30.75 -13.08
N SER A 442 -23.96 31.39 -12.01
CA SER A 442 -25.36 31.78 -11.80
C SER A 442 -26.41 30.68 -11.99
N ARG A 443 -26.69 29.96 -10.90
CA ARG A 443 -28.05 30.01 -10.34
C ARG A 443 -27.98 30.34 -8.84
N LYS A 444 -27.70 31.63 -8.58
CA LYS A 444 -27.99 32.37 -7.34
C LYS A 444 -28.01 31.55 -6.03
N GLY A 445 -26.88 31.58 -5.31
CA GLY A 445 -26.79 31.92 -3.89
C GLY A 445 -27.28 30.92 -2.85
N GLN A 446 -26.34 30.41 -2.04
CA GLN A 446 -26.47 30.41 -0.57
C GLN A 446 -25.07 30.28 0.07
N ALA A 447 -24.77 31.17 1.01
CA ALA A 447 -23.53 31.15 1.79
C ALA A 447 -23.49 29.91 2.71
N ALA A 448 -22.29 29.47 3.11
CA ALA A 448 -22.16 28.56 4.25
C ALA A 448 -22.91 29.19 5.44
N VAL A 449 -23.76 28.40 6.07
CA VAL A 449 -24.60 28.89 7.15
C VAL A 449 -23.93 28.50 8.45
N SER A 450 -23.54 29.51 9.22
CA SER A 450 -23.09 29.36 10.59
C SER A 450 -24.29 29.58 11.51
N PHE A 451 -24.47 28.66 12.46
CA PHE A 451 -25.47 28.82 13.50
C PHE A 451 -24.87 28.49 14.86
N THR A 452 -25.43 29.13 15.86
CA THR A 452 -25.05 28.91 17.24
C THR A 452 -25.93 27.83 17.85
N VAL A 453 -25.30 26.84 18.46
CA VAL A 453 -25.96 25.94 19.42
C VAL A 453 -25.68 26.48 20.82
N SER A 454 -26.73 26.73 21.59
CA SER A 454 -26.65 27.12 23.01
C SER A 454 -27.22 26.01 23.88
N VAL A 455 -26.46 25.57 24.89
CA VAL A 455 -26.85 24.54 25.85
C VAL A 455 -26.97 25.15 27.24
N ARG A 456 -28.15 25.02 27.83
CA ARG A 456 -28.46 25.52 29.18
C ARG A 456 -29.07 24.42 30.04
N ASP A 457 -28.96 24.52 31.35
CA ASP A 457 -29.68 23.65 32.27
C ASP A 457 -31.12 24.13 32.50
N ALA A 458 -31.89 23.37 33.29
CA ALA A 458 -33.29 23.67 33.61
C ALA A 458 -33.50 25.03 34.33
N ASP A 459 -32.46 25.53 35.01
CA ASP A 459 -32.46 26.82 35.71
C ASP A 459 -31.96 27.97 34.82
N GLY A 460 -31.63 27.68 33.56
CA GLY A 460 -31.16 28.65 32.57
C GLY A 460 -29.67 28.96 32.63
N LYS A 461 -28.89 28.26 33.46
CA LYS A 461 -27.44 28.43 33.56
C LYS A 461 -26.76 27.82 32.32
N ALA A 462 -25.69 28.47 31.87
CA ALA A 462 -24.88 27.97 30.77
C ALA A 462 -24.20 26.64 31.12
N VAL A 463 -24.24 25.67 30.19
CA VAL A 463 -23.54 24.40 30.30
C VAL A 463 -22.36 24.42 29.35
N GLY A 464 -21.16 24.74 29.87
CA GLY A 464 -19.92 24.70 29.12
C GLY A 464 -19.25 23.33 29.14
N GLY A 465 -18.48 23.01 28.09
CA GLY A 465 -17.81 21.72 27.96
C GLY A 465 -18.70 20.57 27.51
N ALA A 466 -19.93 20.85 27.07
CA ALA A 466 -20.75 19.86 26.37
C ALA A 466 -20.21 19.60 24.96
N ASP A 467 -20.07 18.33 24.60
CA ASP A 467 -19.63 17.88 23.28
C ASP A 467 -20.80 17.81 22.31
N LEU A 468 -20.59 18.31 21.10
CA LEU A 468 -21.57 18.38 20.04
C LEU A 468 -21.05 17.65 18.80
N VAL A 469 -21.89 16.82 18.20
CA VAL A 469 -21.65 16.25 16.89
C VAL A 469 -22.84 16.50 15.99
N LEU A 470 -22.62 17.24 14.91
CA LEU A 470 -23.60 17.43 13.85
C LEU A 470 -23.34 16.40 12.74
N GLN A 471 -24.24 15.45 12.58
CA GLN A 471 -24.12 14.32 11.67
C GLN A 471 -25.02 14.50 10.45
N ALA A 472 -24.45 14.30 9.26
CA ALA A 472 -25.17 14.26 8.00
C ALA A 472 -25.46 12.81 7.56
N ASP A 473 -26.51 12.62 6.75
CA ASP A 473 -26.94 11.30 6.24
C ASP A 473 -25.86 10.56 5.44
N ASN A 474 -24.90 11.28 4.85
CA ASN A 474 -23.78 10.71 4.09
C ASN A 474 -22.62 10.23 4.97
N GLY A 475 -22.76 10.28 6.31
CA GLY A 475 -21.74 9.86 7.26
C GLY A 475 -20.75 10.96 7.67
N THR A 476 -20.82 12.16 7.09
CA THR A 476 -20.02 13.31 7.53
C THR A 476 -20.44 13.75 8.94
N ALA A 477 -19.48 13.97 9.83
CA ALA A 477 -19.72 14.44 11.19
C ALA A 477 -18.85 15.66 11.52
N LEU A 478 -19.49 16.77 11.90
CA LEU A 478 -18.82 17.99 12.36
C LEU A 478 -18.86 18.03 13.89
N ARG A 479 -17.76 18.43 14.52
CA ARG A 479 -17.62 18.40 15.97
C ARG A 479 -17.47 19.80 16.53
N GLY A 480 -17.99 20.00 17.73
CA GLY A 480 -17.80 21.23 18.50
C GLY A 480 -17.92 20.95 19.98
N THR A 481 -17.45 21.88 20.79
CA THR A 481 -17.63 21.86 22.24
C THR A 481 -18.15 23.23 22.66
N THR A 482 -19.11 23.27 23.58
CA THR A 482 -19.60 24.54 24.12
C THR A 482 -18.52 25.25 24.94
N ASP A 483 -18.43 26.57 24.77
CA ASP A 483 -17.58 27.44 25.57
C ASP A 483 -18.11 27.62 27.00
N ALA A 484 -17.44 28.44 27.82
CA ALA A 484 -17.86 28.74 29.19
C ALA A 484 -19.25 29.44 29.30
N LEU A 485 -19.75 30.00 28.19
CA LEU A 485 -21.08 30.61 28.09
C LEU A 485 -22.14 29.62 27.58
N GLY A 486 -21.77 28.36 27.39
CA GLY A 486 -22.65 27.29 26.93
C GLY A 486 -22.98 27.41 25.44
N ALA A 487 -22.17 28.11 24.65
CA ALA A 487 -22.40 28.32 23.23
C ALA A 487 -21.32 27.64 22.37
N CYS A 488 -21.73 27.14 21.21
CA CYS A 488 -20.83 26.60 20.18
C CYS A 488 -21.30 27.09 18.81
N GLU A 489 -20.40 27.70 18.04
CA GLU A 489 -20.70 28.10 16.66
C GLU A 489 -20.31 26.95 15.71
N ILE A 490 -21.28 26.48 14.93
CA ILE A 490 -21.09 25.39 13.98
C ILE A 490 -21.35 25.94 12.57
N SER A 491 -20.36 25.78 11.69
CA SER A 491 -20.46 26.21 10.29
C SER A 491 -20.69 25.00 9.40
N VAL A 492 -21.76 25.01 8.60
CA VAL A 492 -22.09 23.91 7.70
C VAL A 492 -22.06 24.32 6.22
N PRO A 493 -21.51 23.48 5.34
CA PRO A 493 -21.69 23.62 3.89
C PRO A 493 -23.10 23.13 3.56
N THR A 494 -24.01 24.03 3.19
CA THR A 494 -25.45 23.73 3.09
C THR A 494 -25.79 22.59 2.10
N LYS A 495 -26.38 21.50 2.62
CA LYS A 495 -27.68 20.88 2.25
C LYS A 495 -27.77 19.49 2.89
N GLY A 496 -28.82 19.28 3.68
CA GLY A 496 -29.21 17.97 4.23
C GLY A 496 -29.87 18.15 5.60
N PRO A 497 -30.82 17.30 6.00
CA PRO A 497 -31.21 17.23 7.40
C PRO A 497 -29.98 16.77 8.20
N PHE A 498 -29.64 17.52 9.25
CA PHE A 498 -28.60 17.10 10.18
C PHE A 498 -29.23 16.56 11.45
N THR A 499 -28.62 15.54 12.04
CA THR A 499 -28.90 15.12 13.41
C THR A 499 -27.81 15.69 14.30
N LEU A 500 -28.20 16.53 15.27
CA LEU A 500 -27.30 17.07 16.28
C LEU A 500 -27.35 16.18 17.52
N LEU A 501 -26.19 15.66 17.90
CA LEU A 501 -25.96 14.90 19.11
C LEU A 501 -25.26 15.82 20.11
N ILE A 502 -25.73 15.80 21.36
CA ILE A 502 -25.13 16.57 22.45
C ILE A 502 -24.89 15.62 23.62
N ALA A 503 -23.68 15.64 24.15
CA ALA A 503 -23.32 14.89 25.34
C ALA A 503 -22.60 15.77 26.37
N HIS A 504 -22.78 15.45 27.64
CA HIS A 504 -22.08 16.08 28.73
C HIS A 504 -21.95 15.10 29.91
N PRO A 505 -20.81 15.06 30.63
CA PRO A 505 -20.61 14.09 31.72
C PRO A 505 -21.59 14.18 32.90
N ALA A 506 -22.34 15.28 32.99
CA ALA A 506 -23.33 15.54 34.06
C ALA A 506 -24.79 15.60 33.57
N TYR A 507 -25.05 15.35 32.29
CA TYR A 507 -26.40 15.40 31.72
C TYR A 507 -26.65 14.21 30.78
N PRO A 508 -27.89 13.70 30.69
CA PRO A 508 -28.27 12.76 29.65
C PRO A 508 -28.06 13.34 28.24
N GLY A 509 -27.81 12.46 27.28
CA GLY A 509 -27.56 12.80 25.90
C GLY A 509 -28.82 13.33 25.20
N THR A 510 -28.65 14.36 24.39
CA THR A 510 -29.75 14.96 23.62
C THR A 510 -29.54 14.72 22.13
N ILE A 511 -30.60 14.32 21.44
CA ILE A 511 -30.64 14.13 19.98
C ILE A 511 -31.65 15.13 19.43
N VAL A 512 -31.23 15.92 18.45
CA VAL A 512 -32.09 16.84 17.71
C VAL A 512 -32.05 16.43 16.25
N ASP A 513 -33.12 15.82 15.77
CA ASP A 513 -33.25 15.41 14.38
C ASP A 513 -33.64 16.61 13.50
N LYS A 514 -33.18 16.58 12.25
CA LYS A 514 -33.55 17.55 11.21
C LYS A 514 -33.28 19.00 11.62
N VAL A 515 -32.08 19.26 12.17
CA VAL A 515 -31.63 20.62 12.47
C VAL A 515 -31.57 21.45 11.19
N ASP A 516 -32.27 22.59 11.21
CA ASP A 516 -32.14 23.62 10.18
C ASP A 516 -30.96 24.52 10.55
N PRO A 517 -29.86 24.49 9.78
CA PRO A 517 -28.69 25.30 10.07
C PRO A 517 -28.94 26.80 9.92
N ASN A 518 -30.11 27.25 9.42
CA ASN A 518 -30.48 28.67 9.36
C ASN A 518 -31.07 29.21 10.68
N VAL A 519 -31.33 28.34 11.66
CA VAL A 519 -31.96 28.71 12.93
C VAL A 519 -31.01 28.38 14.08
N PRO A 520 -30.68 29.36 14.95
CA PRO A 520 -29.95 29.06 16.18
C PRO A 520 -30.69 28.02 17.01
N VAL A 521 -29.96 27.03 17.52
CA VAL A 521 -30.54 25.93 18.28
C VAL A 521 -30.30 26.20 19.76
N SER A 522 -31.36 26.31 20.56
CA SER A 522 -31.26 26.43 22.01
C SER A 522 -31.78 25.17 22.66
N ILE A 523 -30.92 24.48 23.41
CA ILE A 523 -31.22 23.21 24.07
C ILE A 523 -31.20 23.41 25.58
N VAL A 524 -32.23 22.90 26.25
CA VAL A 524 -32.29 22.81 27.70
C VAL A 524 -32.06 21.36 28.09
N VAL A 525 -30.92 21.08 28.72
CA VAL A 525 -30.63 19.77 29.31
C VAL A 525 -31.14 19.71 30.74
N ARG A 526 -31.62 18.55 31.17
CA ARG A 526 -32.10 18.33 32.53
C ARG A 526 -31.21 17.29 33.21
N GLY A 527 -30.67 17.65 34.36
CA GLY A 527 -29.84 16.72 35.14
C GLY A 527 -30.71 15.60 35.71
N GLU A 528 -30.17 14.39 35.69
CA GLU A 528 -30.70 13.24 36.42
C GLU A 528 -29.60 12.72 37.36
N PRO A 529 -29.94 12.28 38.59
CA PRO A 529 -28.95 11.78 39.53
C PRO A 529 -28.08 10.69 38.92
N ASN A 530 -26.76 10.77 39.16
CA ASN A 530 -25.76 9.79 38.73
C ASN A 530 -25.73 9.50 37.22
N THR A 531 -26.32 10.38 36.41
CA THR A 531 -26.47 10.19 34.96
C THR A 531 -25.58 11.16 34.19
N GLY A 532 -24.93 10.66 33.16
CA GLY A 532 -24.18 11.45 32.20
C GLY A 532 -24.25 10.86 30.81
N SER A 533 -23.61 11.53 29.86
CA SER A 533 -23.56 11.05 28.48
C SER A 533 -22.19 11.31 27.87
N LEU A 534 -21.87 10.53 26.84
CA LEU A 534 -20.69 10.75 26.01
C LEU A 534 -20.95 10.39 24.54
N ILE A 535 -20.17 10.98 23.64
CA ILE A 535 -20.14 10.62 22.23
C ILE A 535 -18.87 9.80 21.97
N VAL A 536 -19.04 8.61 21.39
CA VAL A 536 -17.96 7.69 21.05
C VAL A 536 -17.73 7.69 19.55
N HIS A 537 -16.46 7.74 19.14
CA HIS A 537 -16.02 7.61 17.75
C HIS A 537 -15.30 6.28 17.56
N SER A 538 -16.02 5.24 17.14
CA SER A 538 -15.59 3.84 17.12
C SER A 538 -15.33 3.25 18.52
N ASN A 539 -14.39 3.80 19.30
CA ASN A 539 -14.12 3.38 20.67
C ASN A 539 -14.01 4.57 21.65
N GLY A 540 -14.32 4.34 22.93
CA GLY A 540 -14.32 5.39 23.94
C GLY A 540 -14.28 4.87 25.36
N THR A 541 -13.85 5.72 26.29
CA THR A 541 -13.85 5.44 27.73
C THR A 541 -15.03 6.13 28.39
N ILE A 542 -15.67 5.46 29.36
CA ILE A 542 -16.72 6.09 30.17
C ILE A 542 -16.08 6.74 31.39
N PRO A 543 -16.39 8.00 31.70
CA PRO A 543 -15.90 8.66 32.91
C PRO A 543 -16.26 7.87 34.18
N GLY A 544 -15.26 7.23 34.80
CA GLY A 544 -15.39 6.42 36.01
C GLY A 544 -15.14 4.92 35.80
N LEU A 545 -15.12 4.42 34.56
CA LEU A 545 -14.66 3.06 34.24
C LEU A 545 -13.22 3.08 33.72
N THR A 546 -12.46 2.05 34.05
CA THR A 546 -11.05 1.89 33.64
C THR A 546 -10.87 1.27 32.24
N GLY A 547 -11.92 0.68 31.68
CA GLY A 547 -11.90 0.03 30.37
C GLY A 547 -12.45 0.86 29.21
N ARG A 548 -12.51 0.24 28.02
CA ARG A 548 -12.98 0.86 26.78
C ARG A 548 -14.21 0.15 26.24
N LEU A 549 -15.07 0.91 25.57
CA LEU A 549 -16.22 0.40 24.83
C LEU A 549 -16.07 0.69 23.35
N ASN A 550 -16.52 -0.24 22.53
CA ASN A 550 -16.57 -0.14 21.08
C ASN A 550 -17.94 -0.61 20.58
N PRO A 551 -18.93 0.30 20.52
CA PRO A 551 -20.23 0.04 19.90
C PRO A 551 -20.08 0.02 18.37
N ILE A 552 -20.54 -1.05 17.74
CA ILE A 552 -20.41 -1.25 16.30
C ILE A 552 -21.78 -1.45 15.66
N LEU A 553 -22.00 -0.75 14.54
CA LEU A 553 -23.07 -0.99 13.58
C LEU A 553 -22.44 -1.53 12.29
N ASP A 554 -22.71 -2.78 11.94
CA ASP A 554 -22.14 -3.37 10.73
C ASP A 554 -22.94 -3.05 9.46
N THR A 555 -22.41 -3.48 8.31
CA THR A 555 -23.03 -3.30 6.99
C THR A 555 -24.35 -4.06 6.81
N SER A 556 -24.69 -4.97 7.72
CA SER A 556 -25.96 -5.70 7.77
C SER A 556 -26.95 -5.09 8.78
N ASN A 557 -26.69 -3.87 9.28
CA ASN A 557 -27.46 -3.17 10.31
C ASN A 557 -27.56 -3.93 11.64
N ARG A 558 -26.56 -4.75 11.98
CA ARG A 558 -26.47 -5.43 13.27
C ARG A 558 -25.64 -4.60 14.23
N THR A 559 -26.11 -4.51 15.48
CA THR A 559 -25.48 -3.76 16.56
C THR A 559 -24.85 -4.69 17.59
N TYR A 560 -23.57 -4.46 17.88
CA TYR A 560 -22.84 -5.24 18.88
C TYR A 560 -21.79 -4.38 19.61
N LEU A 561 -21.56 -4.75 20.87
CA LEU A 561 -20.65 -4.07 21.77
C LEU A 561 -19.44 -4.97 22.02
N HIS A 562 -18.26 -4.42 21.75
CA HIS A 562 -17.00 -4.92 22.32
C HIS A 562 -16.60 -4.03 23.49
N ALA A 563 -15.91 -4.62 24.45
CA ALA A 563 -15.37 -3.92 25.59
C ALA A 563 -14.05 -4.54 26.06
N ASP A 564 -13.07 -3.69 26.34
CA ASP A 564 -11.77 -4.07 26.88
C ASP A 564 -11.75 -3.77 28.38
N ASN A 565 -11.35 -4.74 29.20
CA ASN A 565 -11.32 -4.65 30.67
C ASN A 565 -12.67 -4.30 31.32
N ILE A 566 -13.79 -4.58 30.64
CA ILE A 566 -15.15 -4.41 31.14
C ILE A 566 -15.93 -5.70 30.84
N ALA A 567 -16.59 -6.24 31.86
CA ALA A 567 -17.57 -7.31 31.72
C ALA A 567 -18.92 -6.72 31.28
N ILE A 568 -19.52 -7.32 30.24
CA ILE A 568 -20.82 -6.89 29.71
C ILE A 568 -21.91 -7.86 30.19
N ASN A 569 -22.96 -7.35 30.81
CA ASN A 569 -24.15 -8.11 31.27
C ASN A 569 -23.79 -9.39 32.05
N ASN A 570 -22.99 -9.25 33.12
CA ASN A 570 -22.48 -10.37 33.92
C ASN A 570 -21.57 -11.34 33.13
N GLY A 571 -20.71 -10.80 32.26
CA GLY A 571 -19.67 -11.57 31.56
C GLY A 571 -20.16 -12.35 30.33
N LYS A 572 -21.16 -11.83 29.60
CA LYS A 572 -21.58 -12.42 28.32
C LYS A 572 -20.41 -12.47 27.32
N PRO A 573 -20.33 -13.52 26.48
CA PRO A 573 -19.34 -13.61 25.42
C PRO A 573 -19.40 -12.40 24.48
N GLN A 574 -18.23 -11.88 24.10
CA GLN A 574 -18.13 -10.77 23.16
C GLN A 574 -17.86 -11.26 21.72
N PRO A 575 -18.36 -10.57 20.69
CA PRO A 575 -19.21 -9.37 20.72
C PRO A 575 -20.59 -9.62 21.34
N THR A 576 -21.04 -8.73 22.23
CA THR A 576 -22.38 -8.83 22.82
C THR A 576 -23.37 -8.03 21.98
N PRO A 577 -24.41 -8.64 21.38
CA PRO A 577 -25.43 -7.89 20.66
C PRO A 577 -26.21 -6.98 21.60
N PHE A 578 -26.56 -5.79 21.14
CA PHE A 578 -27.40 -4.85 21.88
C PHE A 578 -28.47 -4.26 20.97
N LYS A 579 -29.49 -3.63 21.55
CA LYS A 579 -30.47 -2.82 20.81
C LYS A 579 -30.40 -1.38 21.30
N VAL A 580 -30.51 -0.45 20.35
CA VAL A 580 -30.56 0.99 20.67
C VAL A 580 -31.73 1.26 21.61
N GLY A 581 -31.46 1.99 22.69
CA GLY A 581 -32.42 2.30 23.76
C GLY A 581 -32.58 1.25 24.85
N GLU A 582 -31.97 0.06 24.73
CA GLU A 582 -31.97 -0.94 25.80
C GLU A 582 -30.72 -0.78 26.70
N PRO A 583 -30.86 -0.94 28.03
CA PRO A 583 -29.73 -0.81 28.96
C PRO A 583 -28.80 -2.03 28.89
N ILE A 584 -27.52 -1.75 29.11
CA ILE A 584 -26.42 -2.71 29.15
C ILE A 584 -25.71 -2.52 30.49
N GLU A 585 -25.54 -3.57 31.27
CA GLU A 585 -24.80 -3.53 32.52
C GLU A 585 -23.31 -3.76 32.25
N LEU A 586 -22.47 -2.89 32.80
CA LEU A 586 -21.03 -2.91 32.67
C LEU A 586 -20.40 -2.98 34.06
N GLU A 587 -19.39 -3.81 34.20
CA GLU A 587 -18.57 -3.89 35.41
C GLU A 587 -17.10 -3.92 35.01
N ASP A 588 -16.29 -3.03 35.57
CA ASP A 588 -14.85 -3.05 35.31
C ASP A 588 -14.07 -3.88 36.34
N ALA A 589 -12.77 -4.05 36.10
CA ALA A 589 -11.90 -4.85 36.98
C ALA A 589 -11.77 -4.31 38.41
N SER A 590 -12.17 -3.06 38.67
CA SER A 590 -12.17 -2.46 40.00
C SER A 590 -13.48 -2.68 40.76
N GLY A 591 -14.48 -3.30 40.13
CA GLY A 591 -15.81 -3.55 40.69
C GLY A 591 -16.78 -2.38 40.51
N GLU A 592 -16.41 -1.34 39.76
CA GLU A 592 -17.30 -0.23 39.45
C GLU A 592 -18.37 -0.69 38.46
N GLN A 593 -19.64 -0.49 38.81
CA GLN A 593 -20.77 -0.90 38.00
C GLN A 593 -21.49 0.30 37.38
N MET A 594 -21.75 0.24 36.08
CA MET A 594 -22.52 1.24 35.36
C MET A 594 -23.55 0.61 34.45
N ARG A 595 -24.68 1.30 34.29
CA ARG A 595 -25.66 0.96 33.26
C ARG A 595 -25.53 1.93 32.10
N VAL A 596 -25.32 1.39 30.90
CA VAL A 596 -25.13 2.17 29.68
C VAL A 596 -26.25 1.91 28.70
N THR A 597 -26.75 2.97 28.07
CA THR A 597 -27.77 2.88 27.02
C THR A 597 -27.23 3.55 25.77
N VAL A 598 -27.10 2.81 24.68
CA VAL A 598 -26.76 3.41 23.37
C VAL A 598 -28.02 4.09 22.84
N ARG A 599 -28.01 5.42 22.77
CA ARG A 599 -29.14 6.27 22.36
C ARG A 599 -29.20 6.49 20.87
N HIS A 600 -28.03 6.54 20.23
CA HIS A 600 -27.87 6.71 18.79
C HIS A 600 -26.62 5.95 18.35
N ILE A 601 -26.69 5.33 17.16
CA ILE A 601 -25.51 4.80 16.47
C ILE A 601 -25.73 4.95 14.97
N ALA A 602 -24.82 5.67 14.32
CA ALA A 602 -24.80 5.80 12.87
C ALA A 602 -23.35 5.96 12.40
N SER A 603 -22.96 5.19 11.39
CA SER A 603 -21.56 5.11 10.94
C SER A 603 -20.64 4.76 12.14
N ARG A 604 -19.65 5.61 12.46
CA ARG A 604 -18.72 5.42 13.59
C ARG A 604 -19.09 6.26 14.82
N VAL A 605 -20.22 6.98 14.80
CA VAL A 605 -20.63 7.87 15.90
C VAL A 605 -21.72 7.21 16.72
N SER A 606 -21.48 7.08 18.02
CA SER A 606 -22.48 6.60 18.98
C SER A 606 -22.69 7.62 20.09
N LEU A 607 -23.95 7.91 20.44
CA LEU A 607 -24.30 8.65 21.66
C LEU A 607 -24.71 7.64 22.74
N LEU A 608 -24.05 7.71 23.89
CA LEU A 608 -24.28 6.81 25.01
C LEU A 608 -24.71 7.61 26.23
N ASP A 609 -25.77 7.16 26.89
CA ASP A 609 -26.09 7.56 28.26
C ASP A 609 -25.51 6.53 29.21
N TYR A 610 -25.00 6.99 30.36
CA TYR A 610 -24.54 6.12 31.43
C TYR A 610 -25.14 6.57 32.76
N VAL A 611 -25.47 5.60 33.60
CA VAL A 611 -25.92 5.77 34.98
C VAL A 611 -24.93 5.04 35.87
N ARG A 612 -24.30 5.76 36.80
CA ARG A 612 -23.46 5.14 37.83
C ARG A 612 -24.36 4.46 38.85
N LEU A 613 -24.14 3.17 39.08
CA LEU A 613 -24.86 2.43 40.10
C LEU A 613 -24.14 2.67 41.42
N GLU A 614 -24.85 3.16 42.44
CA GLU A 614 -24.25 3.27 43.77
C GLU A 614 -23.85 1.87 44.24
N GLY A 615 -22.56 1.68 44.53
CA GLY A 615 -22.07 0.44 45.12
C GLY A 615 -22.79 0.17 46.44
N ASN A 616 -23.22 -1.07 46.66
CA ASN A 616 -23.71 -1.53 47.96
C ASN A 616 -22.66 -1.37 49.06
#